data_AF-A0A9E0EN73-F1
#
_entry.id   AF-A0A9E0EN73-F1
#
_cell.length_a   1.000
_cell.length_b   1.000
_cell.length_c   1.000
_cell.angle_alpha   90.00
_cell.angle_beta   90.00
_cell.angle_gamma   90.00
#
_symmetry.space_group_name_H-M   'P 1'
#
loop_
_entity.id
_entity.type
_entity.pdbx_description
1 polymer ?
#
loop_
_entity_poly.entity_id
_entity_poly.type
_entity_poly.pdbx_seq_one_letter_code
_entity_poly.pdbx_strand_id
1 'polypeptide(L)'
;MIVEHFIRAIVPHITSFLELIGITIVVIGALKAAYELIKSKFDINGSKMQMNFAKALAFSLEFKLASELLKTLIIRTWNEVLILSVVVILRVIMTLIIQWEIKNEELKEEKKGEKKEEIHYDI
;
A
#
# COMPACT_ATOMS: atom_id res chain seq x y z
N MET A 1 12.49 13.71 32.22
CA MET A 1 11.17 13.58 32.88
C MET A 1 10.67 12.14 32.73
N ILE A 2 9.99 11.56 33.73
CA ILE A 2 9.55 10.13 33.77
C ILE A 2 8.87 9.67 32.47
N VAL A 3 8.05 10.54 31.86
CA VAL A 3 7.30 10.26 30.64
C VAL A 3 8.21 10.01 29.42
N GLU A 4 9.34 10.73 29.32
CA GLU A 4 10.30 10.53 28.24
C GLU A 4 10.96 9.14 28.30
N HIS A 5 11.31 8.70 29.51
CA HIS A 5 11.89 7.37 29.72
C HIS A 5 10.88 6.27 29.41
N PHE A 6 9.62 6.48 29.80
CA PHE A 6 8.53 5.55 29.51
C PHE A 6 8.27 5.42 28.00
N ILE A 7 8.21 6.54 27.26
CA ILE A 7 8.03 6.55 25.81
C ILE A 7 9.21 5.87 25.09
N ARG A 8 10.45 6.17 25.50
CA ARG A 8 11.66 5.53 24.93
C ARG A 8 11.70 4.03 25.17
N ALA A 9 11.11 3.54 26.26
CA ALA A 9 11.03 2.11 26.54
C ALA A 9 9.95 1.42 25.71
N ILE A 10 8.76 2.02 25.57
CA ILE A 10 7.60 1.32 25.00
C ILE A 10 7.48 1.45 23.48
N VAL A 11 7.84 2.59 22.91
CA VAL A 11 7.66 2.86 21.48
C VAL A 11 8.46 1.91 20.58
N PRO A 12 9.73 1.55 20.88
CA PRO A 12 10.47 0.59 20.05
C PRO A 12 9.76 -0.77 19.95
N HIS A 13 9.17 -1.24 21.05
CA HIS A 13 8.44 -2.50 21.06
C HIS A 13 7.18 -2.43 20.21
N ILE A 14 6.42 -1.33 20.29
CA ILE A 14 5.21 -1.15 19.47
C ILE A 14 5.58 -1.00 17.99
N THR A 15 6.63 -0.24 17.67
CA THR A 15 7.16 -0.08 16.31
C THR A 15 7.52 -1.42 15.70
N SER A 16 8.31 -2.26 16.38
CA SER A 16 8.69 -3.58 15.88
C SER A 16 7.48 -4.49 15.68
N PHE A 17 6.46 -4.38 16.55
CA PHE A 17 5.23 -5.14 16.40
C PHE A 17 4.42 -4.71 15.15
N LEU A 18 4.31 -3.41 14.90
CA LEU A 18 3.65 -2.89 13.69
C LEU A 18 4.39 -3.31 12.41
N GLU A 19 5.73 -3.28 12.42
CA GLU A 19 6.53 -3.79 11.31
C GLU A 19 6.28 -5.28 11.07
N LEU A 20 6.21 -6.08 12.13
CA LEU A 20 5.93 -7.52 12.06
C LEU A 20 4.56 -7.81 11.42
N ILE A 21 3.54 -7.04 11.80
CA ILE A 21 2.19 -7.16 11.20
C ILE A 21 2.24 -6.86 9.70
N GLY A 22 2.86 -5.74 9.33
CA GLY A 22 3.01 -5.35 7.92
C GLY A 22 3.69 -6.45 7.11
N ILE A 23 4.82 -6.97 7.61
CA ILE A 23 5.54 -8.08 6.98
C ILE A 23 4.64 -9.32 6.84
N THR A 24 3.90 -9.68 7.89
CA THR A 24 3.01 -10.85 7.89
C THR A 24 1.92 -10.72 6.82
N ILE A 25 1.31 -9.54 6.69
CA ILE A 25 0.27 -9.27 5.69
C ILE A 25 0.85 -9.41 4.27
N VAL A 26 2.04 -8.84 4.01
CA VAL A 26 2.72 -9.00 2.71
C VAL A 26 2.96 -10.47 2.40
N VAL A 27 3.50 -11.21 3.37
CA VAL A 27 3.83 -12.63 3.19
C VAL A 27 2.58 -13.45 2.89
N ILE A 28 1.50 -13.29 3.65
CA ILE A 28 0.24 -14.01 3.41
C ILE A 28 -0.37 -13.64 2.05
N GLY A 29 -0.38 -12.35 1.70
CA GLY A 29 -0.87 -11.88 0.41
C GLY A 29 -0.08 -12.47 -0.75
N ALA A 30 1.25 -12.47 -0.65
CA ALA A 30 2.15 -13.02 -1.66
C ALA A 30 1.99 -14.54 -1.81
N LEU A 31 1.85 -15.28 -0.71
CA LEU A 31 1.65 -16.74 -0.76
C LEU A 31 0.31 -17.10 -1.40
N LYS A 32 -0.78 -16.39 -1.06
CA LYS A 32 -2.09 -16.60 -1.71
C LYS A 32 -2.04 -16.30 -3.20
N ALA A 33 -1.41 -15.19 -3.57
CA ALA A 33 -1.20 -14.81 -4.96
C ALA A 33 -0.39 -15.88 -5.72
N ALA A 34 0.74 -16.31 -5.16
CA ALA A 34 1.58 -17.35 -5.78
C ALA A 34 0.85 -18.69 -5.93
N TYR A 35 0.08 -19.10 -4.91
CA TYR A 35 -0.71 -20.33 -4.97
C TYR A 35 -1.79 -20.29 -6.06
N GLU A 36 -2.54 -19.18 -6.15
CA GLU A 36 -3.56 -19.00 -7.18
C GLU A 36 -2.94 -18.95 -8.59
N LEU A 37 -1.77 -18.32 -8.74
CA LEU A 37 -1.04 -18.26 -10.01
C LEU A 37 -0.58 -19.64 -10.51
N ILE A 38 -0.05 -20.47 -9.60
CA ILE A 38 0.38 -21.83 -9.93
C ILE A 38 -0.85 -22.68 -10.32
N LYS A 39 -1.96 -22.52 -9.60
CA LYS A 39 -3.21 -23.24 -9.87
C LYS A 39 -3.86 -22.83 -11.19
N SER A 40 -3.76 -21.56 -11.58
CA SER A 40 -4.30 -21.04 -12.85
C SER A 40 -3.41 -21.31 -14.07
N LYS A 41 -2.33 -22.09 -13.94
CA LYS A 41 -1.33 -22.33 -14.99
C LYS A 41 -0.70 -21.03 -15.53
N PHE A 42 -0.31 -20.12 -14.64
CA PHE A 42 0.25 -18.81 -15.00
C PHE A 42 -0.72 -17.88 -15.75
N ASP A 43 -2.03 -18.11 -15.64
CA ASP A 43 -2.99 -17.11 -16.08
C ASP A 43 -3.06 -15.97 -15.06
N ILE A 44 -2.44 -14.84 -15.42
CA ILE A 44 -2.33 -13.61 -14.61
C ILE A 44 -3.63 -12.78 -14.70
N ASN A 45 -4.55 -13.09 -15.63
CA ASN A 45 -5.79 -12.32 -15.84
C ASN A 45 -6.86 -12.50 -14.74
N GLY A 46 -6.52 -13.18 -13.64
CA GLY A 46 -7.34 -13.20 -12.43
C GLY A 46 -7.40 -11.82 -11.78
N SER A 47 -8.21 -10.89 -12.33
CA SER A 47 -8.42 -9.53 -11.81
C SER A 47 -8.65 -9.52 -10.29
N LYS A 48 -9.38 -10.52 -9.76
CA LYS A 48 -9.62 -10.69 -8.33
C LYS A 48 -8.37 -11.02 -7.51
N MET A 49 -7.46 -11.86 -8.01
CA MET A 49 -6.22 -12.24 -7.34
C MET A 49 -5.27 -11.03 -7.26
N GLN A 50 -5.04 -10.37 -8.39
CA GLN A 50 -4.19 -9.18 -8.48
C GLN A 50 -4.72 -8.05 -7.58
N MET A 51 -6.04 -7.80 -7.62
CA MET A 51 -6.70 -6.82 -6.77
C MET A 51 -6.53 -7.13 -5.27
N ASN A 52 -6.69 -8.40 -4.87
CA ASN A 52 -6.54 -8.80 -3.47
C ASN A 52 -5.09 -8.68 -2.99
N PHE A 53 -4.11 -9.00 -3.84
CA PHE A 53 -2.70 -8.81 -3.52
C PHE A 53 -2.34 -7.32 -3.43
N ALA A 54 -2.81 -6.50 -4.37
CA ALA A 54 -2.61 -5.05 -4.33
C ALA A 54 -3.20 -4.42 -3.07
N LYS A 55 -4.39 -4.85 -2.65
CA LYS A 55 -5.00 -4.44 -1.37
C LYS A 55 -4.17 -4.86 -0.16
N ALA A 56 -3.65 -6.10 -0.14
CA ALA A 56 -2.79 -6.57 0.94
C ALA A 56 -1.48 -5.76 1.02
N LEU A 57 -0.87 -5.43 -0.13
CA LEU A 57 0.31 -4.58 -0.19
C LEU A 57 0.02 -3.16 0.30
N ALA A 58 -1.07 -2.53 -0.16
CA ALA A 58 -1.48 -1.21 0.29
C ALA A 58 -1.69 -1.18 1.82
N PHE A 59 -2.40 -2.17 2.36
CA PHE A 59 -2.66 -2.28 3.79
C PHE A 59 -1.36 -2.49 4.60
N SER A 60 -0.44 -3.32 4.11
CA SER A 60 0.87 -3.48 4.77
C SER A 60 1.69 -2.19 4.80
N LEU A 61 1.54 -1.34 3.78
CA LEU A 61 2.24 -0.07 3.69
C LEU A 61 1.73 0.93 4.73
N GLU A 62 0.45 0.87 5.09
CA GLU A 62 -0.14 1.66 6.18
C GLU A 62 0.45 1.27 7.54
N PHE A 63 0.67 -0.02 7.81
CA PHE A 63 1.37 -0.45 9.02
C PHE A 63 2.83 0.01 9.07
N LYS A 64 3.52 -0.05 7.92
CA LYS A 64 4.89 0.44 7.80
C LYS A 64 4.95 1.94 8.08
N LEU A 65 4.01 2.69 7.52
CA LEU A 65 3.80 4.12 7.80
C LEU A 65 3.57 4.40 9.29
N ALA A 66 2.68 3.65 9.94
CA ALA A 66 2.40 3.80 11.37
C ALA A 66 3.65 3.53 12.24
N SER A 67 4.46 2.53 11.87
CA SER A 67 5.71 2.22 12.57
C SER A 67 6.75 3.33 12.41
N GLU A 68 6.84 3.92 11.22
CA GLU A 68 7.71 5.05 10.89
C GLU A 68 7.30 6.28 11.72
N LEU A 69 6.00 6.54 11.82
CA LEU A 69 5.42 7.62 12.62
C LEU A 69 5.75 7.43 14.11
N LEU A 70 5.61 6.22 14.65
CA LEU A 70 5.96 5.96 16.06
C LEU A 70 7.44 6.23 16.35
N LYS A 71 8.37 5.87 15.45
CA LYS A 71 9.80 6.16 15.61
C LYS A 71 10.08 7.65 15.78
N THR A 72 9.27 8.50 15.14
CA THR A 72 9.37 9.97 15.27
C THR A 72 9.05 10.46 16.69
N LEU A 73 8.20 9.77 17.43
CA LEU A 73 7.77 10.18 18.78
C LEU A 73 8.90 10.06 19.82
N ILE A 74 9.92 9.24 19.54
CA ILE A 74 11.12 9.11 20.37
C ILE A 74 12.11 10.26 20.11
N ILE A 75 12.07 10.82 18.90
CA ILE A 75 13.02 11.80 18.40
C ILE A 75 12.45 13.20 18.58
N ARG A 76 13.00 13.96 19.53
CA ARG A 76 12.49 15.28 19.97
C ARG A 76 13.20 16.49 19.35
N THR A 77 14.01 16.31 18.30
CA THR A 77 14.73 17.39 17.62
C THR A 77 13.90 17.97 16.47
N TRP A 78 13.75 19.31 16.45
CA TRP A 78 12.94 20.04 15.47
C TRP A 78 13.31 19.74 14.01
N ASN A 79 14.58 19.43 13.74
CA ASN A 79 15.05 19.09 12.40
C ASN A 79 14.55 17.73 11.90
N GLU A 80 14.42 16.75 12.80
CA GLU A 80 14.03 15.39 12.42
C GLU A 80 12.51 15.32 12.19
N VAL A 81 11.72 16.04 12.99
CA VAL A 81 10.27 16.19 12.77
C VAL A 81 9.96 16.82 11.41
N LEU A 82 10.76 17.80 10.99
CA LEU A 82 10.58 18.50 9.71
C LEU A 82 10.82 17.56 8.52
N ILE A 83 11.88 16.75 8.59
CA ILE A 83 12.21 15.74 7.57
C ILE A 83 11.13 14.66 7.49
N LEU A 84 10.62 14.19 8.63
CA LEU A 84 9.55 13.19 8.69
C LEU A 84 8.22 13.70 8.12
N SER A 85 7.88 14.96 8.38
CA SER A 85 6.68 15.58 7.82
C SER A 85 6.71 15.58 6.29
N VAL A 86 7.87 15.91 5.70
CA VAL A 86 8.07 15.88 4.26
C VAL A 86 7.93 14.46 3.72
N VAL A 87 8.54 13.46 4.38
CA VAL A 87 8.49 12.06 3.94
C VAL A 87 7.04 11.53 3.94
N VAL A 88 6.23 11.85 4.94
CA VAL A 88 4.82 11.43 5.00
C VAL A 88 3.99 12.10 3.90
N ILE A 89 4.18 13.40 3.68
CA ILE A 89 3.48 14.15 2.61
C ILE A 89 3.82 13.57 1.23
N LEU A 90 5.09 13.29 0.98
CA LEU A 90 5.54 12.67 -0.27
C LEU A 90 4.89 11.28 -0.46
N ARG A 91 4.73 10.51 0.62
CA ARG A 91 4.10 9.18 0.58
C ARG A 91 2.62 9.26 0.20
N VAL A 92 1.89 10.23 0.75
CA VAL A 92 0.48 10.46 0.43
C VAL A 92 0.32 10.88 -1.03
N ILE A 93 1.14 11.82 -1.49
CA ILE A 93 1.09 12.31 -2.87
C ILE A 93 1.38 11.18 -3.85
N MET A 94 2.44 10.40 -3.63
CA MET A 94 2.81 9.29 -4.51
C MET A 94 1.70 8.22 -4.57
N THR A 95 1.11 7.87 -3.43
CA THR A 95 0.05 6.86 -3.36
C THR A 95 -1.21 7.32 -4.10
N LEU A 96 -1.57 8.60 -3.98
CA LEU A 96 -2.73 9.17 -4.68
C LEU A 96 -2.52 9.27 -6.19
N ILE A 97 -1.31 9.61 -6.64
CA ILE A 97 -0.98 9.63 -8.08
C ILE A 97 -1.19 8.25 -8.70
N ILE A 98 -0.66 7.21 -8.06
CA ILE A 98 -0.76 5.83 -8.56
C ILE A 98 -2.23 5.36 -8.58
N GLN A 99 -3.00 5.65 -7.54
CA GLN A 99 -4.43 5.29 -7.50
C GLN A 99 -5.26 6.05 -8.55
N TRP A 100 -4.91 7.29 -8.85
CA TRP A 100 -5.55 8.05 -9.91
C TRP A 100 -5.19 7.53 -11.30
N GLU A 101 -3.94 7.14 -11.53
CA GLU A 101 -3.49 6.57 -12.79
C GLU A 101 -4.24 5.27 -13.10
N ILE A 102 -4.29 4.34 -12.14
CA ILE A 102 -5.01 3.07 -12.27
C ILE A 102 -6.50 3.31 -12.60
N LYS A 103 -7.16 4.21 -11.87
CA LYS A 103 -8.58 4.53 -12.12
C LYS A 103 -8.82 5.12 -13.52
N ASN A 104 -7.86 5.90 -14.02
CA ASN A 104 -8.01 6.56 -15.31
C ASN A 104 -7.75 5.62 -16.49
N GLU A 105 -6.94 4.58 -16.28
CA GLU A 105 -6.72 3.50 -17.24
C GLU A 105 -7.96 2.62 -17.36
N GLU A 106 -8.58 2.22 -16.25
CA GLU A 106 -9.84 1.44 -16.23
C GLU A 106 -10.95 2.15 -17.03
N LEU A 107 -11.12 3.46 -16.82
CA LEU A 107 -12.12 4.27 -17.53
C LEU A 107 -11.84 4.43 -19.04
N LYS A 108 -10.58 4.31 -19.47
CA LYS A 108 -10.22 4.38 -20.89
C LYS A 108 -10.46 3.04 -21.60
N GLU A 109 -10.35 1.92 -20.89
CA GLU A 109 -10.66 0.61 -21.44
C GLU A 109 -12.16 0.42 -21.66
N GLU A 110 -13.01 0.87 -20.72
CA GLU A 110 -14.47 0.85 -20.88
C GLU A 110 -14.92 1.66 -22.11
N LYS A 111 -14.41 2.89 -22.28
CA LYS A 111 -14.74 3.75 -23.43
C LYS A 111 -14.23 3.22 -24.77
N LYS A 112 -13.20 2.38 -24.78
CA LYS A 112 -12.73 1.70 -26.00
C LYS A 112 -13.59 0.48 -26.35
N GLY A 113 -14.22 -0.14 -25.36
CA GLY A 113 -15.22 -1.20 -25.57
C GLY A 113 -16.48 -0.67 -26.23
N GLU A 114 -17.07 0.41 -25.70
CA GLU A 114 -18.30 1.03 -26.24
C GLU A 114 -18.12 1.52 -27.69
N LYS A 115 -16.96 2.12 -28.00
CA LYS A 115 -16.66 2.60 -29.36
C LYS A 115 -16.48 1.48 -30.39
N LYS A 116 -16.19 0.24 -29.98
CA LYS A 116 -16.08 -0.91 -30.90
C LYS A 116 -17.43 -1.57 -31.16
N GLU A 117 -18.38 -1.48 -30.23
CA GLU A 117 -19.74 -1.97 -30.41
C GLU A 117 -20.57 -1.05 -31.32
N GLU A 118 -20.40 0.28 -31.23
CA GLU A 118 -21.05 1.23 -32.15
C GLU A 118 -20.60 1.07 -33.61
N ILE A 119 -19.31 0.79 -33.87
CA ILE A 119 -18.79 0.65 -35.25
C ILE A 119 -19.19 -0.70 -35.88
N HIS A 120 -19.61 -1.69 -35.08
CA HIS A 120 -20.03 -3.00 -35.58
C HIS A 120 -21.53 -3.08 -35.93
N TYR A 121 -22.34 -2.10 -35.51
CA TYR A 121 -23.78 -2.05 -35.80
C TYR A 121 -24.13 -1.26 -37.08
N ASP A 122 -23.16 -0.53 -37.65
CA ASP A 122 -23.31 0.34 -38.83
C ASP A 122 -22.77 -0.28 -40.15
N ILE A 123 -22.56 -1.61 -40.21
CA ILE A 123 -22.21 -2.35 -41.45
C ILE A 123 -23.38 -3.24 -41.90
#